data_AF-A0AA88ACJ0-F1
#
_entry.id   AF-A0AA88ACJ0-F1
#
_cell.length_a   1.000
_cell.length_b   1.000
_cell.length_c   1.000
_cell.angle_alpha   90.00
_cell.angle_beta   90.00
_cell.angle_gamma   90.00
#
_symmetry.space_group_name_H-M   'P 1'
#
loop_
_entity.id
_entity.type
_entity.pdbx_description
1 polymer ?
#
loop_
_entity_poly.entity_id
_entity_poly.type
_entity_poly.pdbx_seq_one_letter_code
_entity_poly.pdbx_strand_id
1 'polypeptide(L)'
;MHAYKEKHHIVIMQMEDESVLYSCHHLKIEEEMEVTYLSVGLDGVVDVEKLKSSIRPDTGLVSNSAANDEICVIQLIEEIGAICKEFENVGIMSLCGDLVYGPKGIMALYPQSQGKVVRIQMQMSGRGEENAIHGGLLPIPLVVGMGTACKLAKQEMDSNEERIMALRQRLLNRILTKLEHVTVHGSSTSCIAGILNVSLVAADGDLVLFQTPQFTLFTSMAGKLRML
;
A
#
# COMPACT_ATOMS: atom_id res chain seq x y z
N MET A 1 -1.01 3.86 -26.38
CA MET A 1 -1.98 2.79 -26.72
C MET A 1 -1.34 1.81 -27.70
N HIS A 2 -1.00 0.56 -27.40
CA HIS A 2 -1.11 -0.25 -26.20
C HIS A 2 -0.04 -1.34 -26.32
N ALA A 3 0.89 -1.45 -25.37
CA ALA A 3 1.80 -2.60 -25.33
C ALA A 3 1.07 -3.91 -25.01
N TYR A 4 -0.17 -3.83 -24.54
CA TYR A 4 -0.98 -4.96 -24.06
C TYR A 4 -2.45 -4.82 -24.50
N LYS A 5 -2.68 -4.67 -25.81
CA LYS A 5 -4.02 -4.47 -26.41
C LYS A 5 -5.02 -5.60 -26.14
N GLU A 6 -4.51 -6.76 -25.72
CA GLU A 6 -5.27 -7.99 -25.42
C GLU A 6 -5.64 -8.08 -23.92
N LYS A 7 -5.12 -7.16 -23.09
CA LYS A 7 -5.26 -7.19 -21.63
C LYS A 7 -6.26 -6.13 -21.19
N HIS A 8 -7.46 -6.56 -20.80
CA HIS A 8 -8.58 -5.68 -20.47
C HIS A 8 -9.06 -5.83 -19.03
N HIS A 9 -8.35 -6.58 -18.20
CA HIS A 9 -8.76 -6.85 -16.82
C HIS A 9 -7.69 -6.44 -15.79
N ILE A 10 -8.16 -5.82 -14.70
CA ILE A 10 -7.38 -5.40 -13.54
C ILE A 10 -7.95 -6.08 -12.30
N VAL A 11 -7.08 -6.69 -11.49
CA VAL A 11 -7.42 -7.14 -10.13
C VAL A 11 -6.80 -6.16 -9.13
N ILE A 12 -7.60 -5.65 -8.21
CA ILE A 12 -7.17 -4.71 -7.17
C ILE A 12 -7.74 -5.09 -5.82
N MET A 13 -6.97 -4.94 -4.75
CA MET A 13 -7.48 -5.12 -3.40
C MET A 13 -8.35 -3.92 -2.99
N GLN A 14 -9.50 -4.17 -2.34
CA GLN A 14 -10.40 -3.12 -1.88
C GLN A 14 -9.78 -2.17 -0.85
N MET A 15 -8.75 -2.64 -0.15
CA MET A 15 -8.02 -1.89 0.88
C MET A 15 -6.80 -1.14 0.32
N GLU A 16 -6.71 -0.93 -0.99
CA GLU A 16 -5.67 -0.10 -1.58
C GLU A 16 -5.84 1.38 -1.22
N ASP A 17 -4.77 2.15 -1.46
CA ASP A 17 -4.81 3.60 -1.33
C ASP A 17 -5.84 4.21 -2.30
N GLU A 18 -6.45 5.32 -1.89
CA GLU A 18 -7.47 6.00 -2.69
C GLU A 18 -6.95 6.41 -4.07
N SER A 19 -5.68 6.82 -4.19
CA SER A 19 -5.10 7.18 -5.48
C SER A 19 -5.09 6.02 -6.47
N VAL A 20 -4.90 4.80 -6.00
CA VAL A 20 -4.92 3.57 -6.81
C VAL A 20 -6.35 3.21 -7.20
N LEU A 21 -7.29 3.30 -6.24
CA LEU A 21 -8.72 3.04 -6.47
C LEU A 21 -9.31 4.04 -7.49
N TYR A 22 -9.00 5.34 -7.36
CA TYR A 22 -9.41 6.37 -8.31
C TYR A 22 -8.79 6.15 -9.70
N SER A 23 -7.53 5.73 -9.76
CA SER A 23 -6.88 5.39 -11.03
C SER A 23 -7.60 4.22 -11.72
N CYS A 24 -7.97 3.17 -10.98
CA CYS A 24 -8.73 2.04 -11.52
C CYS A 24 -10.15 2.44 -11.95
N HIS A 25 -10.81 3.32 -11.19
CA HIS A 25 -12.11 3.86 -11.56
C HIS A 25 -12.04 4.68 -12.85
N HIS A 26 -11.00 5.50 -13.02
CA HIS A 26 -10.75 6.22 -14.27
C HIS A 26 -10.52 5.27 -15.45
N LEU A 27 -9.66 4.26 -15.30
CA LEU A 27 -9.41 3.24 -16.33
C LEU A 27 -10.68 2.45 -16.70
N LYS A 28 -11.56 2.21 -15.73
CA LYS A 28 -12.84 1.54 -15.99
C LYS A 28 -13.78 2.38 -16.87
N ILE A 29 -13.80 3.71 -16.68
CA ILE A 29 -14.70 4.62 -17.39
C ILE A 29 -14.12 5.03 -18.74
N GLU A 30 -12.86 5.46 -18.79
CA GLU A 30 -12.27 6.08 -19.98
C GLU A 30 -11.63 5.06 -20.92
N GLU A 31 -11.12 3.94 -20.38
CA GLU A 31 -10.42 2.90 -21.16
C GLU A 31 -11.21 1.57 -21.21
N GLU A 32 -12.46 1.57 -20.70
CA GLU A 32 -13.37 0.42 -20.69
C GLU A 32 -12.77 -0.86 -20.07
N MET A 33 -11.83 -0.69 -19.13
CA MET A 33 -11.18 -1.81 -18.44
C MET A 33 -12.15 -2.48 -17.45
N GLU A 34 -12.14 -3.81 -17.41
CA GLU A 34 -12.82 -4.55 -16.35
C GLU A 34 -11.98 -4.53 -15.07
N VAL A 35 -12.60 -4.22 -13.93
CA VAL A 35 -11.90 -4.13 -12.64
C VAL A 35 -12.57 -5.04 -11.62
N THR A 36 -11.84 -6.04 -11.14
CA THR A 36 -12.21 -6.90 -10.02
C THR A 36 -11.66 -6.31 -8.73
N TYR A 37 -12.57 -5.95 -7.82
CA TYR A 37 -12.23 -5.47 -6.49
C TYR A 37 -12.28 -6.63 -5.49
N LEU A 38 -11.11 -7.15 -5.10
CA LEU A 38 -10.99 -8.28 -4.20
C LEU A 38 -11.10 -7.84 -2.74
N SER A 39 -12.01 -8.45 -1.99
CA SER A 39 -12.09 -8.26 -0.54
C SER A 39 -10.95 -9.00 0.17
N VAL A 40 -10.55 -8.48 1.33
CA VAL A 40 -9.55 -9.10 2.20
C VAL A 40 -10.22 -9.78 3.40
N GLY A 41 -9.49 -10.64 4.10
CA GLY A 41 -9.97 -11.24 5.35
C GLY A 41 -10.16 -10.19 6.45
N LEU A 42 -10.83 -10.56 7.54
CA LEU A 42 -11.02 -9.70 8.73
C LEU A 42 -9.70 -9.23 9.36
N ASP A 43 -8.64 -10.00 9.17
CA ASP A 43 -7.27 -9.67 9.58
C ASP A 43 -6.57 -8.71 8.59
N GLY A 44 -7.23 -8.38 7.48
CA GLY A 44 -6.75 -7.52 6.42
C GLY A 44 -5.83 -8.19 5.40
N VAL A 45 -5.59 -9.49 5.53
CA VAL A 45 -4.68 -10.23 4.64
C VAL A 45 -5.42 -10.68 3.40
N VAL A 46 -4.73 -10.63 2.25
CA VAL A 46 -5.26 -11.13 0.98
C VAL A 46 -5.48 -12.64 1.04
N ASP A 47 -6.67 -13.07 0.60
CA ASP A 47 -6.97 -14.47 0.34
C ASP A 47 -6.32 -14.89 -0.98
N VAL A 48 -5.22 -15.64 -0.86
CA VAL A 48 -4.38 -16.12 -1.97
C VAL A 48 -5.17 -16.99 -2.96
N GLU A 49 -6.09 -17.83 -2.50
CA GLU A 49 -6.88 -18.70 -3.38
C GLU A 49 -7.89 -17.88 -4.18
N LYS A 50 -8.55 -16.91 -3.53
CA LYS A 50 -9.43 -15.99 -4.25
C LYS A 50 -8.66 -15.15 -5.26
N LEU A 51 -7.49 -14.63 -4.88
CA LEU A 51 -6.62 -13.91 -5.81
C LEU A 51 -6.30 -14.77 -7.03
N LYS A 52 -5.83 -16.00 -6.82
CA LYS A 52 -5.48 -16.93 -7.90
C LYS A 52 -6.67 -17.21 -8.81
N SER A 53 -7.86 -17.43 -8.25
CA SER A 53 -9.10 -17.67 -9.02
C SER A 53 -9.60 -16.44 -9.80
N SER A 54 -9.22 -15.24 -9.37
CA SER A 54 -9.60 -13.98 -10.02
C SER A 54 -8.70 -13.62 -11.20
N ILE A 55 -7.51 -14.22 -11.31
CA ILE A 55 -6.60 -13.99 -12.43
C ILE A 55 -7.07 -14.78 -13.65
N ARG A 56 -7.21 -14.06 -14.76
CA ARG A 56 -7.70 -14.54 -16.05
C ARG A 56 -6.66 -14.34 -17.15
N PRO A 57 -6.78 -15.03 -18.31
CA PRO A 57 -5.86 -14.84 -19.44
C PRO A 57 -5.74 -13.39 -19.94
N ASP A 58 -6.80 -12.59 -19.83
CA ASP A 58 -6.88 -11.18 -20.20
C ASP A 58 -6.47 -10.21 -19.06
N THR A 59 -6.03 -10.74 -17.91
CA THR A 59 -5.57 -9.90 -16.78
C THR A 59 -4.24 -9.26 -17.14
N GLY A 60 -4.20 -7.93 -17.10
CA GLY A 60 -3.03 -7.11 -17.39
C GLY A 60 -2.34 -6.56 -16.16
N LEU A 61 -3.06 -6.40 -15.05
CA LEU A 61 -2.54 -5.82 -13.82
C LEU A 61 -3.17 -6.47 -12.59
N VAL A 62 -2.32 -6.78 -11.61
CA VAL A 62 -2.72 -7.08 -10.23
C VAL A 62 -2.07 -6.00 -9.37
N SER A 63 -2.88 -5.24 -8.63
CA SER A 63 -2.39 -4.22 -7.68
C SER A 63 -2.68 -4.66 -6.25
N ASN A 64 -1.63 -4.63 -5.43
CA ASN A 64 -1.74 -4.78 -3.99
C ASN A 64 -0.63 -3.97 -3.28
N SER A 65 -1.00 -3.10 -2.35
CA SER A 65 -0.06 -2.43 -1.43
C SER A 65 0.73 -3.45 -0.61
N ALA A 66 2.06 -3.28 -0.54
CA ALA A 66 2.92 -4.18 0.24
C ALA A 66 2.58 -4.14 1.73
N ALA A 67 2.18 -2.97 2.24
CA ALA A 67 1.66 -2.82 3.57
C ALA A 67 0.52 -1.78 3.55
N ASN A 68 -0.56 -2.06 4.28
CA ASN A 68 -1.67 -1.14 4.44
C ASN A 68 -1.47 -0.32 5.72
N ASP A 69 -1.47 1.00 5.56
CA ASP A 69 -1.22 1.98 6.60
C ASP A 69 -2.46 2.34 7.44
N GLU A 70 -3.65 1.92 7.02
CA GLU A 70 -4.89 2.08 7.79
C GLU A 70 -5.06 0.95 8.82
N ILE A 71 -5.03 -0.31 8.40
CA ILE A 71 -5.24 -1.48 9.25
C ILE A 71 -3.93 -2.14 9.70
N CYS A 72 -2.80 -1.53 9.39
CA CYS A 72 -1.46 -1.93 9.85
C CYS A 72 -0.97 -3.28 9.29
N VAL A 73 -1.51 -3.79 8.19
CA VAL A 73 -1.23 -5.17 7.73
C VAL A 73 -0.11 -5.19 6.70
N ILE A 74 0.85 -6.09 6.88
CA ILE A 74 1.86 -6.39 5.85
C ILE A 74 1.34 -7.56 5.00
N GLN A 75 1.30 -7.37 3.69
CA GLN A 75 0.80 -8.37 2.74
C GLN A 75 1.88 -9.37 2.35
N LEU A 76 1.45 -10.55 1.92
CA LEU A 76 2.32 -11.66 1.50
C LEU A 76 2.86 -11.42 0.07
N ILE A 77 3.68 -10.38 -0.11
CA ILE A 77 4.16 -9.95 -1.43
C ILE A 77 4.94 -11.03 -2.19
N GLU A 78 5.64 -11.92 -1.48
CA GLU A 78 6.36 -13.04 -2.09
C GLU A 78 5.40 -14.06 -2.70
N GLU A 79 4.34 -14.41 -1.97
CA GLU A 79 3.30 -15.34 -2.41
C GLU A 79 2.48 -14.75 -3.56
N ILE A 80 2.02 -13.50 -3.40
CA ILE A 80 1.33 -12.75 -4.47
C ILE A 80 2.21 -12.69 -5.73
N GLY A 81 3.50 -12.40 -5.56
CA GLY A 81 4.47 -12.39 -6.65
C GLY A 81 4.65 -13.76 -7.29
N ALA A 82 4.66 -14.85 -6.52
CA ALA A 82 4.75 -16.22 -7.02
C ALA A 82 3.51 -16.60 -7.85
N ILE A 83 2.31 -16.27 -7.38
CA ILE A 83 1.07 -16.50 -8.13
C ILE A 83 1.10 -15.73 -9.44
N CYS A 84 1.43 -14.44 -9.41
CA CYS A 84 1.52 -13.62 -10.62
C CYS A 84 2.55 -14.17 -11.63
N LYS A 85 3.64 -14.79 -11.17
CA LYS A 85 4.65 -15.43 -12.04
C LYS A 85 4.11 -16.66 -12.75
N GLU A 86 3.18 -17.42 -12.16
CA GLU A 86 2.52 -18.55 -12.85
C GLU A 86 1.82 -18.10 -14.14
N PHE A 87 1.42 -16.83 -14.22
CA PHE A 87 0.78 -16.21 -15.38
C PHE A 87 1.75 -15.35 -16.21
N GLU A 88 3.06 -15.62 -16.12
CA GLU A 88 4.10 -14.98 -16.91
C GLU A 88 4.31 -13.47 -16.67
N ASN A 89 3.77 -12.92 -15.58
CA ASN A 89 3.78 -11.48 -15.31
C ASN A 89 5.15 -10.94 -14.87
N VAL A 90 5.31 -9.62 -15.01
CA VAL A 90 6.42 -8.82 -14.49
C VAL A 90 5.95 -7.96 -13.31
N GLY A 91 6.87 -7.64 -12.39
CA GLY A 91 6.55 -6.87 -11.19
C GLY A 91 6.92 -5.39 -11.31
N ILE A 92 6.15 -4.53 -10.68
CA ILE A 92 6.48 -3.11 -10.46
C ILE A 92 6.19 -2.80 -8.99
N MET A 93 7.07 -2.04 -8.34
CA MET A 93 6.87 -1.55 -6.98
C MET A 93 7.01 -0.03 -6.94
N SER A 94 6.06 0.66 -6.31
CA SER A 94 6.17 2.09 -6.00
C SER A 94 6.72 2.27 -4.58
N LEU A 95 7.49 3.35 -4.38
CA LEU A 95 8.04 3.72 -3.08
C LEU A 95 7.97 5.23 -2.89
N CYS A 96 7.24 5.69 -1.87
CA CYS A 96 7.18 7.09 -1.48
C CYS A 96 8.33 7.47 -0.55
N GLY A 97 8.94 8.64 -0.75
CA GLY A 97 10.05 9.09 0.10
C GLY A 97 9.65 9.38 1.54
N ASP A 98 8.49 9.99 1.77
CA ASP A 98 8.05 10.45 3.10
C ASP A 98 7.59 9.32 4.03
N LEU A 99 7.33 8.13 3.49
CA LEU A 99 7.05 6.93 4.29
C LEU A 99 8.30 6.36 5.00
N VAL A 100 9.49 6.77 4.56
CA VAL A 100 10.78 6.33 5.14
C VAL A 100 11.58 7.50 5.72
N TYR A 101 10.89 8.55 6.19
CA TYR A 101 11.48 9.80 6.70
C TYR A 101 12.24 10.61 5.64
N GLY A 102 12.01 10.35 4.36
CA GLY A 102 12.48 11.18 3.25
C GLY A 102 11.62 12.42 3.03
N PRO A 103 11.99 13.25 2.05
CA PRO A 103 11.22 14.45 1.73
C PRO A 103 9.89 14.10 1.04
N LYS A 104 8.87 14.93 1.26
CA LYS A 104 7.61 14.87 0.48
C LYS A 104 7.85 15.28 -0.96
N GLY A 105 7.02 14.79 -1.88
CA GLY A 105 7.05 15.16 -3.30
C GLY A 105 8.09 14.41 -4.13
N ILE A 106 8.59 13.27 -3.63
CA ILE A 106 9.43 12.35 -4.40
C ILE A 106 8.97 10.91 -4.18
N MET A 107 8.96 10.15 -5.28
CA MET A 107 8.61 8.75 -5.31
C MET A 107 9.55 8.05 -6.30
N ALA A 108 9.78 6.76 -6.12
CA ALA A 108 10.48 5.91 -7.08
C ALA A 108 9.57 4.78 -7.55
N LEU A 109 9.75 4.38 -8.82
CA LEU A 109 9.10 3.20 -9.40
C LEU A 109 10.19 2.19 -9.75
N TYR A 110 10.11 1.00 -9.16
CA TYR A 110 11.07 -0.07 -9.35
C TYR A 110 10.46 -1.17 -10.23
N PRO A 111 10.85 -1.27 -11.51
CA PRO A 111 10.46 -2.40 -12.35
C PRO A 111 11.33 -3.62 -12.00
N GLN A 112 10.69 -4.70 -11.58
CA GLN A 112 11.36 -5.97 -11.35
C GLN A 112 11.45 -6.75 -12.67
N SER A 113 12.62 -6.69 -13.31
CA SER A 113 12.92 -7.45 -14.54
C SER A 113 13.67 -8.73 -14.21
N GLN A 114 13.06 -9.90 -14.42
CA GLN A 114 13.74 -11.20 -14.43
C GLN A 114 13.97 -11.65 -15.88
N GLY A 115 14.66 -10.84 -16.68
CA GLY A 115 14.92 -11.12 -18.10
C GLY A 115 13.77 -10.77 -19.06
N LYS A 116 12.62 -10.33 -18.53
CA LYS A 116 11.51 -9.73 -19.31
C LYS A 116 11.53 -8.21 -19.18
N VAL A 117 11.31 -7.51 -20.29
CA VAL A 117 11.25 -6.04 -20.30
C VAL A 117 9.88 -5.58 -19.80
N VAL A 118 9.86 -4.83 -18.71
CA VAL A 118 8.67 -4.12 -18.25
C VAL A 118 8.47 -2.88 -19.10
N ARG A 119 7.38 -2.84 -19.89
CA ARG A 119 7.05 -1.69 -20.73
C ARG A 119 5.97 -0.86 -20.04
N ILE A 120 6.34 0.36 -19.64
CA ILE A 120 5.45 1.33 -19.02
C ILE A 120 5.24 2.46 -20.03
N GLN A 121 3.98 2.78 -20.34
CA GLN A 121 3.69 3.93 -21.17
C GLN A 121 3.83 5.20 -20.34
N MET A 122 4.63 6.15 -20.81
CA MET A 122 4.73 7.48 -20.20
C MET A 122 3.34 8.11 -20.05
N GLN A 123 3.05 8.60 -18.84
CA GLN A 123 1.88 9.45 -18.57
C GLN A 123 2.23 10.94 -18.65
N MET A 124 3.52 11.28 -18.53
CA MET A 124 4.01 12.65 -18.62
C MET A 124 4.98 12.78 -19.78
N SER A 125 4.68 13.67 -20.73
CA SER A 125 5.53 13.95 -21.89
C SER A 125 6.92 14.45 -21.47
N GLY A 126 7.95 13.96 -22.15
CA GLY A 126 9.35 14.31 -21.86
C GLY A 126 10.27 14.13 -23.06
N ARG A 127 11.57 14.35 -22.85
CA ARG A 127 12.63 14.19 -23.86
C ARG A 127 13.38 12.86 -23.73
N GLY A 128 12.87 11.93 -22.92
CA GLY A 128 13.46 10.61 -22.69
C GLY A 128 14.19 10.48 -21.35
N GLU A 129 13.90 11.39 -20.40
CA GLU A 129 14.34 11.27 -19.01
C GLU A 129 13.84 9.96 -18.37
N GLU A 130 14.51 9.50 -17.31
CA GLU A 130 14.13 8.29 -16.56
C GLU A 130 13.91 7.07 -17.46
N ASN A 131 14.83 6.79 -18.38
CA ASN A 131 14.72 5.69 -19.36
C ASN A 131 13.44 5.74 -20.21
N ALA A 132 12.96 6.94 -20.49
CA ALA A 132 11.75 7.18 -21.26
C ALA A 132 10.45 6.64 -20.60
N ILE A 133 10.36 6.66 -19.26
CA ILE A 133 9.11 6.32 -18.54
C ILE A 133 8.47 7.51 -17.82
N HIS A 134 9.21 8.60 -17.59
CA HIS A 134 8.72 9.78 -16.89
C HIS A 134 9.39 11.06 -17.42
N GLY A 135 8.61 12.00 -17.93
CA GLY A 135 9.13 13.29 -18.40
C GLY A 135 9.38 14.30 -17.27
N GLY A 136 10.42 15.12 -17.42
CA GLY A 136 10.72 16.22 -16.50
C GLY A 136 12.15 16.19 -15.94
N LEU A 137 12.60 17.35 -15.43
CA LEU A 137 13.92 17.45 -14.79
C LEU A 137 13.90 16.77 -13.42
N LEU A 138 15.00 16.08 -13.10
CA LEU A 138 15.14 15.44 -11.80
C LEU A 138 15.28 16.47 -10.67
N PRO A 139 14.44 16.41 -9.61
CA PRO A 139 14.57 17.29 -8.45
C PRO A 139 15.71 16.79 -7.56
N ILE A 140 16.96 17.13 -7.92
CA ILE A 140 18.19 16.60 -7.30
C ILE A 140 18.16 16.62 -5.76
N PRO A 141 17.76 17.70 -5.07
CA PRO A 141 17.70 17.70 -3.60
C PRO A 141 16.74 16.65 -3.02
N LEU A 142 15.60 16.43 -3.68
CA LEU A 142 14.63 15.42 -3.24
C LEU A 142 15.15 14.00 -3.48
N VAL A 143 15.81 13.77 -4.62
CA VAL A 143 16.46 12.48 -4.93
C VAL A 143 17.54 12.15 -3.90
N VAL A 144 18.40 13.11 -3.57
CA VAL A 144 19.43 12.94 -2.54
C VAL A 144 18.82 12.68 -1.17
N GLY A 145 17.76 13.43 -0.81
CA GLY A 145 17.03 13.24 0.45
C GLY A 145 16.42 11.84 0.56
N MET A 146 15.73 11.37 -0.48
CA MET A 146 15.15 10.03 -0.53
C MET A 146 16.24 8.94 -0.46
N GLY A 147 17.31 9.07 -1.23
CA GLY A 147 18.42 8.10 -1.19
C GLY A 147 19.09 8.02 0.18
N THR A 148 19.23 9.15 0.87
CA THR A 148 19.77 9.21 2.24
C THR A 148 18.82 8.55 3.24
N ALA A 149 17.53 8.85 3.14
CA ALA A 149 16.49 8.24 3.98
C ALA A 149 16.46 6.71 3.82
N CYS A 150 16.46 6.20 2.58
CA CYS A 150 16.53 4.75 2.32
C CYS A 150 17.82 4.11 2.86
N LYS A 151 18.95 4.81 2.79
CA LYS A 151 20.23 4.32 3.35
C LYS A 151 20.16 4.17 4.86
N LEU A 152 19.60 5.16 5.57
CA LEU A 152 19.42 5.12 7.02
C LEU A 152 18.40 4.06 7.42
N ALA A 153 17.26 3.99 6.71
CA ALA A 153 16.26 2.96 6.92
C ALA A 153 16.90 1.56 6.86
N LYS A 154 17.71 1.27 5.84
CA LYS A 154 18.43 -0.02 5.74
C LYS A 154 19.34 -0.33 6.93
N GLN A 155 19.90 0.69 7.60
CA GLN A 155 20.81 0.51 8.73
C GLN A 155 20.09 0.35 10.06
N GLU A 156 18.93 0.99 10.21
CA GLU A 156 18.25 1.14 11.50
C GLU A 156 16.88 0.47 11.56
N MET A 157 16.35 -0.07 10.45
CA MET A 157 14.99 -0.59 10.37
C MET A 157 14.73 -1.68 11.41
N ASP A 158 15.59 -2.70 11.51
CA ASP A 158 15.38 -3.82 12.44
C ASP A 158 15.36 -3.36 13.91
N SER A 159 16.29 -2.49 14.30
CA SER A 159 16.36 -1.99 15.68
C SER A 159 15.23 -1.00 16.00
N ASN A 160 14.83 -0.19 15.01
CA ASN A 160 13.67 0.68 15.13
C ASN A 160 12.38 -0.12 15.21
N GLU A 161 12.22 -1.18 14.43
CA GLU A 161 11.04 -2.05 14.45
C GLU A 161 10.86 -2.67 15.84
N GLU A 162 11.92 -3.26 16.41
CA GLU A 162 11.87 -3.84 17.76
C GLU A 162 11.45 -2.79 18.81
N ARG A 163 12.10 -1.62 18.79
CA ARG A 163 11.83 -0.53 19.73
C ARG A 163 10.41 0.01 19.59
N ILE A 164 9.94 0.25 18.36
CA ILE A 164 8.63 0.81 18.06
C ILE A 164 7.54 -0.22 18.41
N MET A 165 7.74 -1.50 18.10
CA MET A 165 6.81 -2.57 18.46
C MET A 165 6.65 -2.68 19.98
N ALA A 166 7.74 -2.56 20.75
CA ALA A 166 7.67 -2.54 22.21
C ALA A 166 6.85 -1.35 22.74
N LEU A 167 6.96 -0.17 22.13
CA LEU A 167 6.15 1.00 22.46
C LEU A 167 4.68 0.80 22.10
N ARG A 168 4.40 0.24 20.91
CA ARG A 168 3.06 -0.12 20.47
C ARG A 168 2.40 -1.11 21.45
N GLN A 169 3.09 -2.17 21.83
CA GLN A 169 2.56 -3.16 22.79
C GLN A 169 2.30 -2.53 24.16
N ARG A 170 3.19 -1.65 24.62
CA ARG A 170 3.00 -0.91 25.88
C ARG A 170 1.78 0.01 25.82
N LEU A 171 1.53 0.68 24.70
CA LEU A 171 0.34 1.50 24.49
C LEU A 171 -0.92 0.62 24.47
N LEU A 172 -0.92 -0.44 23.67
CA LEU A 172 -2.04 -1.37 23.55
C LEU A 172 -2.43 -1.98 24.90
N ASN A 173 -1.46 -2.49 25.67
CA ASN A 173 -1.71 -3.07 26.99
C ASN A 173 -2.38 -2.06 27.93
N ARG A 174 -1.99 -0.79 27.88
CA ARG A 174 -2.61 0.27 28.69
C ARG A 174 -4.04 0.58 28.25
N ILE A 175 -4.30 0.60 26.94
CA ILE A 175 -5.65 0.78 26.39
C ILE A 175 -6.55 -0.37 26.86
N LEU A 176 -6.13 -1.62 26.65
CA LEU A 176 -6.92 -2.80 27.01
C LEU A 176 -7.14 -2.95 28.53
N THR A 177 -6.23 -2.42 29.36
CA THR A 177 -6.41 -2.44 30.82
C THR A 177 -7.36 -1.35 31.32
N LYS A 178 -7.53 -0.26 30.57
CA LYS A 178 -8.28 0.93 31.00
C LYS A 178 -9.64 1.09 30.34
N LEU A 179 -9.84 0.51 29.17
CA LEU A 179 -11.05 0.61 28.38
C LEU A 179 -11.64 -0.77 28.15
N GLU A 180 -12.95 -0.88 28.31
CA GLU A 180 -13.72 -2.06 27.95
C GLU A 180 -14.16 -1.97 26.48
N HIS A 181 -14.46 -3.11 25.85
CA HIS A 181 -14.97 -3.18 24.48
C HIS A 181 -14.07 -2.50 23.42
N VAL A 182 -12.78 -2.80 23.46
CA VAL A 182 -11.80 -2.37 22.46
C VAL A 182 -11.58 -3.49 21.44
N THR A 183 -11.72 -3.16 20.16
CA THR A 183 -11.34 -4.03 19.04
C THR A 183 -10.03 -3.54 18.45
N VAL A 184 -9.06 -4.43 18.27
CA VAL A 184 -7.81 -4.12 17.55
C VAL A 184 -7.97 -4.60 16.12
N HIS A 185 -7.63 -3.75 15.16
CA HIS A 185 -7.70 -4.08 13.73
C HIS A 185 -6.35 -4.50 13.18
N GLY A 186 -6.40 -5.38 12.18
CA GLY A 186 -5.22 -5.91 11.49
C GLY A 186 -4.69 -7.23 12.08
N SER A 187 -3.57 -7.68 11.52
CA SER A 187 -2.90 -8.91 11.92
C SER A 187 -2.07 -8.72 13.19
N SER A 188 -2.07 -9.72 14.07
CA SER A 188 -1.20 -9.76 15.26
C SER A 188 0.23 -10.20 14.94
N THR A 189 0.46 -10.81 13.77
CA THR A 189 1.73 -11.43 13.39
C THR A 189 2.43 -10.71 12.25
N SER A 190 1.67 -10.22 11.27
CA SER A 190 2.19 -9.50 10.09
C SER A 190 1.68 -8.07 10.08
N CYS A 191 2.29 -7.22 10.88
CA CYS A 191 1.85 -5.84 11.02
C CYS A 191 2.96 -4.80 11.10
N ILE A 192 2.65 -3.58 10.66
CA ILE A 192 3.55 -2.44 10.73
C ILE A 192 3.71 -2.03 12.19
N ALA A 193 4.94 -2.09 12.72
CA ALA A 193 5.21 -1.79 14.13
C ALA A 193 4.73 -0.39 14.56
N GLY A 194 4.84 0.60 13.68
CA GLY A 194 4.52 2.01 13.96
C GLY A 194 3.05 2.38 13.97
N ILE A 195 2.14 1.47 13.60
CA ILE A 195 0.72 1.79 13.46
C ILE A 195 -0.09 0.90 14.41
N LEU A 196 -1.04 1.51 15.11
CA LEU A 196 -2.00 0.83 15.97
C LEU A 196 -3.40 1.36 15.65
N ASN A 197 -4.22 0.53 15.00
CA ASN A 197 -5.62 0.84 14.74
C ASN A 197 -6.52 0.10 15.74
N VAL A 198 -7.36 0.87 16.44
CA VAL A 198 -8.32 0.35 17.41
C VAL A 198 -9.67 1.01 17.22
N SER A 199 -10.73 0.23 17.44
CA SER A 199 -12.09 0.75 17.60
C SER A 199 -12.51 0.69 19.06
N LEU A 200 -13.10 1.79 19.52
CA LEU A 200 -13.68 1.92 20.85
C LEU A 200 -15.19 1.88 20.69
N VAL A 201 -15.83 0.82 21.22
CA VAL A 201 -17.29 0.71 21.13
C VAL A 201 -17.94 1.86 21.90
N ALA A 202 -18.99 2.45 21.30
CA ALA A 202 -19.75 3.58 21.86
C ALA A 202 -18.98 4.90 22.04
N ALA A 203 -17.79 5.05 21.46
CA ALA A 203 -17.09 6.32 21.37
C ALA A 203 -17.27 6.93 19.96
N ASP A 204 -17.52 8.23 19.91
CA ASP A 204 -17.44 9.01 18.68
C ASP A 204 -15.98 9.38 18.42
N GLY A 205 -15.43 8.97 17.27
CA GLY A 205 -14.04 9.21 16.91
C GLY A 205 -13.67 10.69 16.87
N ASP A 206 -14.57 11.54 16.37
CA ASP A 206 -14.32 12.98 16.26
C ASP A 206 -14.29 13.62 17.65
N LEU A 207 -15.12 13.13 18.58
CA LEU A 207 -15.10 13.56 19.97
C LEU A 207 -13.79 13.16 20.67
N VAL A 208 -13.27 11.95 20.40
CA VAL A 208 -11.96 11.53 20.93
C VAL A 208 -10.87 12.48 20.46
N LEU A 209 -10.81 12.80 19.15
CA LEU A 209 -9.85 13.75 18.60
C LEU A 209 -9.95 15.13 19.29
N PHE A 210 -11.18 15.62 19.46
CA PHE A 210 -11.44 16.92 20.11
C PHE A 210 -11.01 16.93 21.59
N GLN A 211 -11.19 15.82 22.31
CA GLN A 211 -10.86 15.70 23.73
C GLN A 211 -9.38 15.43 23.99
N THR A 212 -8.61 15.07 22.95
CA THR A 212 -7.17 14.78 23.08
C THR A 212 -6.29 15.69 22.22
N PRO A 213 -6.36 17.03 22.37
CA PRO A 213 -5.62 17.97 21.54
C PRO A 213 -4.09 17.85 21.68
N GLN A 214 -3.61 17.23 22.76
CA GLN A 214 -2.20 16.94 22.97
C GLN A 214 -1.64 15.83 22.06
N PHE A 215 -2.51 15.07 21.39
CA PHE A 215 -2.11 14.01 20.47
C PHE A 215 -2.56 14.34 19.05
N THR A 216 -1.68 14.14 18.07
CA THR A 216 -2.05 14.14 16.65
C THR A 216 -2.45 12.72 16.28
N LEU A 217 -3.76 12.50 16.17
CA LEU A 217 -4.36 11.21 15.84
C LEU A 217 -5.17 11.34 14.54
N PHE A 218 -5.49 10.21 13.92
CA PHE A 218 -6.31 10.14 12.71
C PHE A 218 -7.47 9.17 12.95
N THR A 219 -8.64 9.50 12.40
CA THR A 219 -9.80 8.61 12.35
C THR A 219 -9.98 8.15 10.90
N SER A 220 -10.09 6.84 10.69
CA SER A 220 -10.43 6.29 9.39
C SER A 220 -11.93 6.40 9.14
N MET A 221 -12.35 6.71 7.90
CA MET A 221 -13.76 6.63 7.55
C MET A 221 -14.27 5.21 7.74
N ALA A 222 -15.42 5.06 8.40
CA ALA A 222 -16.07 3.77 8.68
C ALA A 222 -16.34 2.92 7.42
N GLY A 223 -16.25 3.48 6.21
CA GLY A 223 -16.50 2.80 4.94
C GLY A 223 -15.53 1.64 4.66
N LYS A 224 -14.22 1.82 4.88
CA LYS A 224 -13.21 0.77 4.58
C LYS A 224 -13.26 -0.39 5.58
N LEU A 225 -13.45 -0.09 6.87
CA LEU A 225 -13.61 -1.13 7.91
C LEU A 225 -14.96 -1.86 7.85
N ARG A 226 -16.02 -1.27 7.27
CA ARG A 226 -17.30 -1.97 7.02
C ARG A 226 -17.24 -3.00 5.90
N MET A 227 -16.16 -3.02 5.12
CA MET A 227 -15.90 -4.04 4.09
C MET A 227 -15.23 -5.30 4.65
N LEU A 228 -14.81 -5.27 5.93
CA LEU A 228 -14.40 -6.41 6.74
C LEU A 228 -15.64 -6.97 7.46
#